data_AF-A0A2M7GBU2-F1
#
_entry.id   AF-A0A2M7GBU2-F1
#
_cell.length_a   1.000
_cell.length_b   1.000
_cell.length_c   1.000
_cell.angle_alpha   90.00
_cell.angle_beta   90.00
_cell.angle_gamma   90.00
#
_symmetry.space_group_name_H-M   'P 1'
#
loop_
_entity.id
_entity.type
_entity.pdbx_description
1 polymer ?
#
loop_
_entity_poly.entity_id
_entity_poly.type
_entity_poly.pdbx_seq_one_letter_code
_entity_poly.pdbx_strand_id
1 'polypeptide(L)'
;MFQSTLARLEELVPLDQILVVTAEGQAEELKKQAPGVPARNFLIEPEPRGTASVVGLAAAVLAKRDPQAVMLVLPSDHYIGNRDLFHLVMRAAVQVARKGYLVTLGITPTFPATGYGY
;
A
#
# COMPACT_ATOMS: atom_id res chain seq x y z
N MET A 1 -11.65 2.47 7.13
CA MET A 1 -10.61 1.48 6.76
C MET A 1 -9.27 2.13 6.42
N PHE A 2 -9.22 3.25 5.69
CA PHE A 2 -7.95 3.95 5.39
C PHE A 2 -7.06 4.22 6.61
N GLN A 3 -7.60 4.88 7.65
CA GLN A 3 -6.85 5.14 8.88
C GLN A 3 -6.39 3.86 9.58
N SER A 4 -7.20 2.80 9.55
CA SER A 4 -6.83 1.48 10.07
C SER A 4 -5.66 0.87 9.31
N THR A 5 -5.58 1.08 7.99
CA THR A 5 -4.43 0.68 7.17
C THR A 5 -3.17 1.46 7.54
N LEU A 6 -3.28 2.77 7.80
CA LEU A 6 -2.15 3.57 8.29
C LEU A 6 -1.68 3.12 9.67
N ALA A 7 -2.60 2.93 10.62
CA ALA A 7 -2.28 2.44 11.96
C ALA A 7 -1.59 1.06 11.94
N ARG A 8 -1.97 0.19 10.98
CA ARG A 8 -1.33 -1.12 10.80
C ARG A 8 0.11 -1.02 10.30
N LEU A 9 0.48 0.07 9.62
CA LEU A 9 1.83 0.34 9.12
C LEU A 9 2.75 1.01 10.16
N GLU A 10 2.21 1.49 11.27
CA GLU A 10 3.01 2.04 12.38
C GLU A 10 4.08 1.03 12.81
N GLU A 11 5.30 1.51 13.09
CA GLU A 11 6.51 0.71 13.40
C GLU A 11 7.05 -0.17 12.26
N LEU A 12 6.38 -0.20 11.10
CA LEU A 12 6.85 -0.90 9.90
C LEU A 12 7.35 0.09 8.83
N VAL A 13 6.58 1.14 8.55
CA VAL A 13 6.90 2.16 7.52
C VAL A 13 6.64 3.55 8.12
N PRO A 14 7.63 4.46 8.13
CA PRO A 14 7.41 5.82 8.61
C PRO A 14 6.51 6.60 7.64
N LEU A 15 5.72 7.55 8.16
CA LEU A 15 4.69 8.28 7.41
C LEU A 15 5.24 9.04 6.19
N ASP A 16 6.50 9.48 6.25
CA ASP A 16 7.17 10.19 5.16
C ASP A 16 7.52 9.29 3.97
N GLN A 17 7.48 7.97 4.15
CA GLN A 17 7.69 6.94 3.11
C GLN A 17 6.38 6.35 2.60
N ILE A 18 5.23 6.70 3.18
CA ILE A 18 3.92 6.25 2.70
C ILE A 18 3.47 7.15 1.56
N LEU A 19 3.19 6.56 0.40
CA LEU A 19 2.53 7.20 -0.73
C LEU A 19 1.04 6.83 -0.71
N VAL A 20 0.17 7.84 -0.79
CA VAL A 20 -1.28 7.66 -0.95
C VAL A 20 -1.63 8.01 -2.39
N VAL A 21 -1.99 7.01 -3.18
CA VAL A 21 -2.47 7.22 -4.55
C VAL A 21 -4.00 7.20 -4.53
N THR A 22 -4.62 8.24 -5.08
CA THR A 22 -6.07 8.42 -4.99
C THR A 22 -6.61 9.30 -6.12
N ALA A 23 -7.91 9.20 -6.41
CA ALA A 23 -8.58 10.12 -7.32
C ALA A 23 -8.73 11.53 -6.70
N GLU A 24 -8.81 12.55 -7.55
CA GLU A 24 -8.95 13.96 -7.16
C GLU A 24 -10.09 14.21 -6.16
N GLY A 25 -11.27 13.64 -6.41
CA GLY A 25 -12.45 13.82 -5.54
C GLY A 25 -12.30 13.28 -4.11
N GLN A 26 -11.28 12.46 -3.83
CA GLN A 26 -11.02 11.88 -2.51
C GLN A 26 -9.81 12.52 -1.80
N ALA A 27 -8.97 13.26 -2.53
CA ALA A 27 -7.66 13.69 -2.05
C ALA A 27 -7.75 14.55 -0.78
N GLU A 28 -8.65 15.53 -0.76
CA GLU A 28 -8.78 16.46 0.37
C GLU A 28 -9.24 15.76 1.65
N GLU A 29 -10.17 14.82 1.54
CA GLU A 29 -10.66 14.07 2.70
C GLU A 29 -9.60 13.11 3.24
N LEU A 30 -8.87 12.42 2.37
CA LEU A 30 -7.78 11.53 2.79
C LEU A 30 -6.63 12.30 3.45
N LYS A 31 -6.31 13.52 2.99
CA LYS A 31 -5.34 14.39 3.66
C LYS A 31 -5.76 14.74 5.09
N LYS A 32 -7.04 15.06 5.30
CA LYS A 32 -7.58 15.32 6.66
C LYS A 32 -7.50 14.10 7.57
N GLN A 33 -7.73 12.90 7.01
CA GLN A 33 -7.65 11.64 7.75
C GLN A 33 -6.21 11.21 8.07
N ALA A 34 -5.20 11.76 7.38
CA ALA A 34 -3.79 11.39 7.52
C ALA A 34 -2.86 12.62 7.60
N PRO A 35 -3.03 13.49 8.61
CA PRO A 35 -2.29 14.76 8.70
C PRO A 35 -0.77 14.59 8.84
N GLY A 36 -0.30 13.42 9.29
CA GLY A 36 1.14 13.12 9.40
C GLY A 36 1.78 12.64 8.10
N VAL A 37 1.01 12.29 7.06
CA VAL A 37 1.54 11.95 5.74
C VAL A 37 1.82 13.26 4.99
N PRO A 38 3.05 13.49 4.50
CA PRO A 38 3.37 14.73 3.79
C PRO A 38 2.48 14.95 2.56
N ALA A 39 2.02 16.20 2.33
CA ALA A 39 1.17 16.51 1.17
C ALA A 39 1.78 16.06 -0.18
N ARG A 40 3.12 16.11 -0.31
CA ARG A 40 3.89 15.62 -1.48
C ARG A 40 3.80 14.10 -1.73
N ASN A 41 3.24 13.36 -0.79
CA ASN A 41 3.06 11.91 -0.88
C ASN A 41 1.64 11.52 -1.30
N PHE A 42 0.74 12.49 -1.48
CA PHE A 42 -0.56 12.26 -2.11
C PHE A 42 -0.39 12.37 -3.62
N LEU A 43 -0.40 11.24 -4.31
CA LEU A 43 -0.33 11.16 -5.76
C LEU A 43 -1.76 11.14 -6.29
N ILE A 44 -2.17 12.25 -6.90
CA ILE A 44 -3.55 12.42 -7.36
C ILE A 44 -3.63 11.91 -8.80
N GLU A 45 -4.45 10.88 -9.02
CA GLU A 45 -4.79 10.43 -10.35
C GLU A 45 -5.88 11.33 -10.95
N PRO A 46 -5.73 11.75 -12.22
CA PRO A 46 -6.73 12.58 -12.89
C PRO A 46 -8.03 11.81 -13.16
N GLU A 47 -7.95 10.49 -13.32
CA GLU A 47 -9.08 9.60 -13.51
C GLU A 47 -8.75 8.18 -13.03
N PRO A 48 -9.75 7.40 -12.57
CA PRO A 48 -9.52 6.03 -12.12
C PRO A 48 -9.17 5.12 -13.32
N ARG A 49 -7.90 4.70 -13.41
CA ARG A 49 -7.38 3.82 -14.48
C ARG A 49 -7.03 2.40 -14.03
N GLY A 50 -7.58 1.98 -12.89
CA GLY A 50 -7.35 0.66 -12.29
C GLY A 50 -5.99 0.53 -11.59
N THR A 51 -5.80 -0.60 -10.90
CA THR A 51 -4.68 -0.82 -9.98
C THR A 51 -3.31 -0.81 -10.64
N ALA A 52 -3.18 -1.29 -11.89
CA ALA A 52 -1.90 -1.31 -12.58
C ALA A 52 -1.35 0.12 -12.81
N SER A 53 -2.22 1.06 -13.17
CA SER A 53 -1.87 2.48 -13.37
C SER A 53 -1.41 3.14 -12.08
N VAL A 54 -2.16 2.91 -10.98
CA VAL A 54 -1.83 3.35 -9.62
C VAL A 54 -0.43 2.87 -9.21
N VAL A 55 -0.18 1.56 -9.35
CA VAL A 55 1.09 0.94 -8.97
C VAL A 55 2.23 1.45 -9.84
N GLY A 56 2.00 1.63 -11.15
CA GLY A 56 2.99 2.18 -12.07
C GLY A 56 3.37 3.63 -11.73
N LEU A 57 2.40 4.48 -11.39
CA LEU A 57 2.64 5.86 -10.97
C LEU A 57 3.46 5.91 -9.67
N ALA A 58 3.07 5.13 -8.66
CA ALA A 58 3.81 5.05 -7.40
C ALA A 58 5.24 4.53 -7.63
N ALA A 59 5.42 3.49 -8.45
CA ALA A 59 6.72 2.95 -8.80
C ALA A 59 7.60 3.98 -9.53
N ALA A 60 7.04 4.74 -10.47
CA ALA A 60 7.77 5.79 -11.19
C ALA A 60 8.23 6.94 -10.26
N VAL A 61 7.41 7.29 -9.26
CA VAL A 61 7.77 8.27 -8.24
C VAL A 61 8.86 7.71 -7.33
N LEU A 62 8.73 6.46 -6.86
CA LEU A 62 9.73 5.81 -6.01
C LEU A 62 11.06 5.64 -6.74
N ALA A 63 11.07 5.21 -8.01
CA ALA A 63 12.29 5.04 -8.79
C ALA A 63 13.14 6.33 -8.89
N LYS A 64 12.50 7.51 -8.81
CA LYS A 64 13.20 8.80 -8.77
C LYS A 64 13.68 9.20 -7.38
N ARG A 65 12.98 8.75 -6.31
CA ARG A 65 13.30 9.10 -4.91
C ARG A 65 14.33 8.15 -4.30
N ASP A 66 14.17 6.86 -4.55
CA ASP A 66 15.03 5.78 -4.09
C ASP A 66 14.93 4.59 -5.09
N PRO A 67 15.89 4.46 -6.01
CA PRO A 67 15.93 3.37 -7.01
C PRO A 67 16.10 1.97 -6.41
N GLN A 68 16.42 1.84 -5.11
CA GLN A 68 16.61 0.56 -4.43
C GLN A 68 15.48 0.26 -3.42
N ALA A 69 14.44 1.11 -3.38
CA ALA A 69 13.31 0.92 -2.49
C ALA A 69 12.56 -0.38 -2.79
N VAL A 70 12.10 -1.02 -1.72
CA VAL A 70 11.08 -2.08 -1.81
C VAL A 70 9.71 -1.42 -1.62
N MET A 71 8.82 -1.57 -2.60
CA MET A 71 7.47 -1.05 -2.54
C MET A 71 6.50 -2.09 -1.97
N LEU A 72 5.81 -1.73 -0.88
CA LEU A 72 4.63 -2.45 -0.39
C LEU A 72 3.38 -1.84 -1.02
N VAL A 73 2.57 -2.65 -1.70
CA VAL A 73 1.30 -2.21 -2.33
C VAL A 73 0.14 -2.75 -1.50
N LEU A 74 -0.66 -1.85 -0.92
CA LEU A 74 -1.74 -2.20 0.00
C LEU A 74 -3.03 -1.47 -0.37
N PRO A 75 -4.14 -2.19 -0.63
CA PRO A 75 -5.47 -1.59 -0.68
C PRO A 75 -5.84 -0.97 0.68
N SER A 76 -6.43 0.22 0.67
CA SER A 76 -6.74 0.98 1.89
C SER A 76 -8.03 0.50 2.59
N ASP A 77 -8.80 -0.36 1.94
CA ASP A 77 -10.13 -0.83 2.32
C ASP A 77 -10.15 -2.27 2.88
N HIS A 78 -9.00 -2.93 2.97
CA HIS A 78 -8.89 -4.28 3.54
C HIS A 78 -8.89 -4.28 5.09
N TYR A 79 -9.70 -5.17 5.67
CA TYR A 79 -9.66 -5.48 7.09
C TYR A 79 -8.59 -6.55 7.38
N ILE A 80 -7.66 -6.24 8.29
CA ILE A 80 -6.66 -7.19 8.81
C ILE A 80 -6.59 -7.02 10.32
N GLY A 81 -7.06 -8.03 11.06
CA GLY A 81 -7.21 -7.96 12.52
C GLY A 81 -5.94 -8.27 13.32
N ASN A 82 -5.01 -9.07 12.77
CA ASN A 82 -3.78 -9.46 13.46
C ASN A 82 -2.58 -8.63 12.96
N ARG A 83 -2.27 -7.54 13.68
CA ARG A 83 -1.18 -6.63 13.34
C ARG A 83 0.19 -7.31 13.42
N ASP A 84 0.44 -8.11 14.44
CA ASP A 84 1.75 -8.75 14.66
C ASP A 84 2.07 -9.77 13.56
N LEU A 85 1.08 -10.58 13.18
CA LEU A 85 1.23 -11.50 12.07
C LEU A 85 1.41 -10.75 10.74
N PHE A 86 0.67 -9.66 10.52
CA PHE A 86 0.87 -8.81 9.35
C PHE A 86 2.31 -8.29 9.29
N HIS A 87 2.84 -7.76 10.39
CA HIS A 87 4.22 -7.27 10.49
C HIS A 87 5.24 -8.37 10.20
N LEU A 88 5.07 -9.55 10.79
CA LEU A 88 5.93 -10.71 10.56
C LEU A 88 5.97 -11.07 9.07
N VAL A 89 4.80 -11.18 8.44
CA VAL A 89 4.66 -11.52 7.02
C VAL A 89 5.26 -10.41 6.14
N MET A 90 5.03 -9.13 6.45
CA MET A 90 5.59 -8.02 5.67
C MET A 90 7.12 -8.02 5.71
N ARG A 91 7.71 -8.23 6.89
CA ARG A 91 9.17 -8.31 7.02
C ARG A 91 9.74 -9.48 6.21
N ALA A 92 9.09 -10.64 6.24
CA ALA A 92 9.49 -11.78 5.41
C ALA A 92 9.36 -11.47 3.91
N ALA A 93 8.26 -10.87 3.49
CA ALA A 93 8.03 -10.47 2.10
C ALA A 93 9.09 -9.49 1.61
N VAL A 94 9.48 -8.50 2.41
CA VAL A 94 10.56 -7.55 2.07
C VAL A 94 11.89 -8.28 1.86
N GLN A 95 12.23 -9.27 2.69
CA GLN A 95 13.47 -10.04 2.50
C GLN A 95 13.48 -10.84 1.19
N VAL A 96 12.33 -11.36 0.77
CA VAL A 96 12.19 -12.07 -0.51
C VAL A 96 12.21 -11.07 -1.68
N ALA A 97 11.52 -9.94 -1.57
CA ALA A 97 11.51 -8.90 -2.59
C ALA A 97 12.91 -8.34 -2.87
N ARG A 98 13.75 -8.17 -1.84
CA ARG A 98 15.16 -7.76 -1.98
C ARG A 98 16.01 -8.73 -2.78
N LYS A 99 15.59 -9.98 -2.97
CA LYS A 99 16.25 -10.97 -3.83
C LYS A 99 15.79 -10.90 -5.29
N GLY A 100 14.97 -9.90 -5.66
CA GLY A 100 14.50 -9.69 -7.02
C GLY A 100 13.18 -10.38 -7.37
N TYR A 101 12.42 -10.85 -6.38
CA TYR A 101 11.13 -11.51 -6.60
C TYR A 101 9.95 -10.55 -6.43
N LEU A 102 8.90 -10.76 -7.23
CA LEU A 102 7.57 -10.19 -6.96
C LEU A 102 6.86 -11.07 -5.93
N VAL A 103 6.42 -10.48 -4.82
CA VAL A 103 5.81 -11.21 -3.70
C VAL A 103 4.32 -10.93 -3.63
N THR A 104 3.52 -11.99 -3.52
CA THR A 104 2.07 -11.93 -3.24
C THR A 104 1.78 -12.53 -1.86
N LEU A 105 0.66 -12.15 -1.26
CA LEU A 105 0.21 -12.67 0.04
C LEU A 105 -0.97 -13.62 -0.18
N GLY A 106 -0.73 -14.91 0.03
CA GLY A 106 -1.78 -15.92 0.01
C GLY A 106 -2.56 -15.93 1.33
N ILE A 107 -3.87 -16.10 1.22
CA ILE A 107 -4.77 -16.34 2.35
C ILE A 107 -5.44 -17.69 2.14
N THR A 108 -5.45 -18.54 3.17
CA THR A 108 -6.13 -19.83 3.11
C THR A 108 -7.64 -19.61 2.90
N PRO A 109 -8.22 -20.07 1.78
CA PRO A 109 -9.64 -19.89 1.52
C PRO A 109 -10.48 -20.66 2.54
N THR A 110 -11.56 -20.06 3.02
CA THR A 110 -12.55 -20.72 3.90
C THR A 110 -13.85 -21.08 3.16
N PHE A 111 -14.03 -20.57 1.94
CA PHE A 111 -15.16 -20.85 1.06
C PHE A 111 -14.77 -20.54 -0.41
N PRO A 112 -15.49 -21.07 -1.42
CA PRO A 112 -15.17 -20.88 -2.83
C PRO A 112 -15.62 -19.50 -3.35
N ALA A 113 -14.94 -18.43 -2.91
CA ALA A 113 -15.20 -17.08 -3.38
C ALA A 113 -14.80 -16.92 -4.86
N THR A 114 -15.74 -16.51 -5.72
CA THR A 114 -15.48 -16.29 -7.15
C THR A 114 -14.94 -14.89 -7.47
N GLY A 115 -14.96 -13.97 -6.50
CA GLY A 115 -14.46 -12.61 -6.64
C GLY A 115 -12.97 -12.43 -6.29
N TYR A 116 -12.26 -13.49 -5.90
CA TYR A 116 -10.85 -13.45 -5.54
C TYR A 116 -9.96 -14.08 -6.62
N GLY A 117 -8.72 -13.62 -6.69
CA GLY A 117 -7.65 -14.28 -7.45
C GLY A 117 -7.07 -15.45 -6.65
N TYR A 118 -6.69 -16.51 -7.36
CA TYR A 118 -6.07 -17.73 -6.82
C TYR A 118 -4.74 -18.01 -7.52
#